data_AF-A0A7V8YRK7-F1
#
_entry.id   AF-A0A7V8YRK7-F1
#
_cell.length_a   1.000
_cell.length_b   1.000
_cell.length_c   1.000
_cell.angle_alpha   90.00
_cell.angle_beta   90.00
_cell.angle_gamma   90.00
#
_symmetry.space_group_name_H-M   'P 1'
#
loop_
_entity.id
_entity.type
_entity.pdbx_description
1 polymer ?
#
loop_
_entity_poly.entity_id
_entity_poly.type
_entity_poly.pdbx_seq_one_letter_code
_entity_poly.pdbx_strand_id
1 'polypeptide(L)' 'GRFAAWWAAAAVSGRLDPWPPDPAALGETVSRLRWFVWDAGEPVTGWVLRVAVEDPDAGRAWALDARDPG' A
#
# COMPACT_ATOMS: atom_id res chain seq x y z
N GLY A 1 5.73 -10.29 -2.25
CA GLY A 1 5.59 -10.98 -3.55
C GLY A 1 4.65 -10.21 -4.48
N ARG A 2 4.73 -10.41 -5.81
CA ARG A 2 3.98 -9.64 -6.83
C ARG A 2 2.46 -9.62 -6.60
N PHE A 3 1.88 -10.76 -6.23
CA PHE A 3 0.45 -10.87 -5.92
C PHE A 3 0.02 -9.98 -4.75
N ALA A 4 0.77 -10.01 -3.64
CA ALA A 4 0.46 -9.20 -2.47
C ALA A 4 0.54 -7.69 -2.77
N ALA A 5 1.50 -7.27 -3.60
CA ALA A 5 1.59 -5.89 -4.07
C ALA A 5 0.37 -5.49 -4.93
N TRP A 6 -0.05 -6.35 -5.86
CA TRP A 6 -1.25 -6.12 -6.68
C TRP A 6 -2.52 -6.02 -5.84
N TRP A 7 -2.68 -6.94 -4.89
CA TRP A 7 -3.83 -6.97 -3.98
C TRP A 7 -3.88 -5.73 -3.10
N ALA A 8 -2.74 -5.31 -2.50
CA ALA A 8 -2.67 -4.11 -1.69
C ALA A 8 -3.01 -2.85 -2.50
N ALA A 9 -2.48 -2.73 -3.72
CA ALA A 9 -2.82 -1.63 -4.63
C ALA A 9 -4.32 -1.60 -4.95
N ALA A 10 -4.94 -2.76 -5.21
CA ALA A 10 -6.38 -2.86 -5.46
C ALA A 10 -7.21 -2.46 -4.23
N ALA A 11 -6.80 -2.90 -3.03
CA ALA A 11 -7.47 -2.57 -1.77
C ALA A 11 -7.44 -1.07 -1.47
N VAL A 12 -6.25 -0.44 -1.56
CA VAL A 12 -6.09 0.99 -1.31
C VAL A 12 -6.83 1.84 -2.36
N SER A 13 -6.91 1.39 -3.61
CA SER A 13 -7.63 2.08 -4.68
C SER A 13 -9.13 1.78 -4.73
N GLY A 14 -9.67 1.00 -3.79
CA GLY A 14 -11.09 0.64 -3.74
C GLY A 14 -11.56 -0.22 -4.92
N ARG A 15 -10.66 -0.98 -5.55
CA ARG A 15 -10.93 -1.80 -6.75
C ARG A 15 -10.86 -3.31 -6.50
N LEU A 16 -11.34 -3.76 -5.35
CA LEU A 16 -11.37 -5.20 -5.05
C LEU A 16 -12.54 -5.94 -5.73
N ASP A 17 -13.55 -5.21 -6.22
CA ASP A 17 -14.74 -5.79 -6.85
C ASP A 17 -15.08 -5.03 -8.14
N PRO A 18 -15.07 -5.67 -9.33
CA PRO A 18 -14.75 -7.08 -9.56
C PRO A 18 -13.25 -7.40 -9.47
N TRP A 19 -12.94 -8.65 -9.11
CA TRP A 19 -11.58 -9.17 -9.10
C TRP A 19 -11.28 -10.04 -10.35
N PRO A 20 -10.11 -9.88 -10.99
CA PRO A 20 -9.08 -8.87 -10.72
C PRO A 20 -9.46 -7.50 -11.31
N PRO A 21 -8.96 -6.39 -10.72
CA PRO A 21 -9.15 -5.07 -11.30
C PRO A 21 -8.48 -4.95 -12.68
N ASP A 22 -9.02 -4.08 -13.52
CA ASP A 22 -8.39 -3.70 -14.78
C ASP A 22 -6.97 -3.11 -14.53
N PRO A 23 -5.93 -3.65 -15.19
CA PRO A 23 -4.56 -3.20 -14.97
C PRO A 23 -4.29 -1.73 -15.27
N ALA A 24 -4.90 -1.18 -16.33
CA ALA A 24 -4.67 0.20 -16.73
C ALA A 24 -5.32 1.15 -15.73
N ALA A 25 -6.58 0.90 -15.36
CA ALA A 25 -7.30 1.68 -14.37
C ALA A 25 -6.63 1.63 -12.98
N LEU A 26 -6.13 0.46 -12.58
CA LEU A 26 -5.36 0.31 -11.34
C LEU A 26 -4.07 1.14 -11.41
N GLY A 27 -3.31 1.02 -12.50
CA GLY A 27 -2.07 1.76 -12.72
C GLY A 27 -2.26 3.27 -12.66
N GLU A 28 -3.29 3.80 -13.32
CA GLU A 28 -3.63 5.22 -13.27
C GLU A 28 -3.99 5.73 -11.88
N THR A 29 -4.56 4.89 -11.02
CA THR A 29 -4.92 5.33 -9.66
C THR A 29 -3.73 5.24 -8.74
N VAL A 30 -2.95 4.17 -8.82
CA VAL A 30 -1.71 4.02 -8.06
C VAL A 30 -0.73 5.15 -8.36
N SER A 31 -0.68 5.63 -9.60
CA SER A 31 0.21 6.73 -10.01
C SER A 31 -0.22 8.11 -9.48
N ARG A 32 -1.48 8.29 -9.09
CA ARG A 32 -1.99 9.51 -8.43
C ARG A 32 -1.74 9.53 -6.93
N LEU A 33 -1.56 8.36 -6.33
CA LEU A 33 -1.28 8.23 -4.90
C LEU A 33 0.19 8.56 -4.61
N ARG A 34 0.45 9.18 -3.45
CA ARG A 34 1.81 9.38 -2.95
C ARG A 34 2.14 8.26 -1.97
N TRP A 35 3.28 7.61 -2.19
CA TRP A 35 3.72 6.46 -1.40
C TRP A 35 4.94 6.84 -0.57
N PHE A 36 4.91 6.44 0.70
CA PHE A 36 5.99 6.67 1.65
C PHE A 36 6.37 5.35 2.31
N VAL A 37 7.67 5.11 2.43
CA VAL A 37 8.23 4.03 3.25
C VAL A 37 9.07 4.71 4.30
N TRP A 38 8.94 4.29 5.56
CA TRP A 38 9.72 4.87 6.66
C TRP A 38 10.34 3.81 7.55
N ASP A 39 11.42 4.22 8.21
CA ASP A 39 12.03 3.50 9.31
C ASP A 39 11.83 4.32 10.60
N ALA A 40 11.41 3.66 11.67
CA ALA A 40 11.26 4.26 13.00
C ALA A 40 12.59 4.30 13.79
N GLY A 41 13.67 3.68 13.28
CA GLY A 41 14.97 3.64 13.94
C GLY A 41 15.03 2.70 15.15
N GLU A 42 14.00 1.86 15.32
CA GLU A 42 13.92 0.87 16.38
C GLU A 42 14.70 -0.40 15.99
N PRO A 43 15.43 -1.03 16.92
CA PRO A 43 16.00 -2.35 16.67
C PRO A 43 14.88 -3.33 16.35
N VAL A 44 14.90 -3.89 15.14
CA VAL A 44 13.90 -4.83 14.67
C VAL A 44 14.49 -6.24 14.63
N THR A 45 13.85 -7.16 15.36
CA THR A 45 14.01 -8.60 15.18
C THR A 45 12.96 -9.07 14.17
N GLY A 46 13.31 -10.02 13.30
CA GLY A 46 12.40 -10.49 12.24
C GLY A 46 12.15 -9.47 11.12
N TRP A 47 10.92 -9.38 10.61
CA TRP A 47 10.57 -8.49 9.49
C TRP A 47 9.60 -7.38 9.90
N VAL A 48 9.78 -6.20 9.31
CA VAL A 48 8.87 -5.06 9.44
C VAL A 48 8.62 -4.40 8.09
N LEU A 49 7.36 -4.06 7.82
CA LEU A 49 6.92 -3.26 6.68
C LEU A 49 6.15 -2.06 7.19
N ARG A 50 6.67 -0.87 6.88
CA ARG A 50 6.04 0.41 7.19
C ARG A 50 5.84 1.19 5.91
N VAL A 51 4.58 1.34 5.53
CA VAL A 51 4.18 2.02 4.28
C VAL A 51 2.98 2.90 4.52
N ALA A 52 3.02 4.10 3.97
CA ALA A 52 1.93 5.06 4.02
C ALA A 52 1.57 5.47 2.60
N VAL A 53 0.30 5.80 2.42
CA VAL A 53 -0.26 6.19 1.15
C VAL A 53 -1.19 7.37 1.36
N GLU A 54 -1.00 8.41 0.57
CA GLU A 54 -1.84 9.61 0.54
C GLU A 54 -2.57 9.66 -0.80
N ASP A 55 -3.89 9.88 -0.73
CA ASP A 55 -4.73 10.30 -1.85
C ASP A 55 -4.94 11.81 -1.74
N PRO A 56 -4.17 12.62 -2.49
CA PRO A 56 -4.25 14.07 -2.41
C PRO A 56 -5.56 14.62 -2.98
N ASP A 57 -6.17 13.89 -3.93
CA ASP A 57 -7.43 14.31 -4.56
C ASP A 57 -8.60 14.14 -3.58
N ALA A 58 -8.55 13.10 -2.75
CA ALA A 58 -9.54 12.85 -1.70
C ALA A 58 -9.21 13.52 -0.35
N GLY A 59 -8.00 14.08 -0.19
CA GLY A 59 -7.51 14.60 1.09
C GLY A 59 -7.44 13.52 2.18
N ARG A 60 -7.10 12.29 1.82
CA ARG A 60 -7.08 11.12 2.72
C ARG A 60 -5.70 10.50 2.76
N ALA A 61 -5.34 9.93 3.91
CA ALA A 61 -4.09 9.19 4.06
C ALA A 61 -4.28 7.98 4.98
N TRP A 62 -3.50 6.94 4.73
CA TRP A 62 -3.47 5.71 5.49
C TRP A 62 -2.02 5.27 5.71
N ALA A 63 -1.75 4.65 6.86
CA ALA A 63 -0.46 4.08 7.20
C ALA A 63 -0.64 2.63 7.67
N LEU A 64 0.27 1.75 7.25
CA LEU A 64 0.37 0.36 7.65
C LEU A 64 1.72 0.14 8.31
N ASP A 65 1.71 -0.37 9.54
CA ASP A 65 2.87 -0.94 10.23
C ASP A 65 2.58 -2.42 10.48
N ALA A 66 3.31 -3.28 9.77
CA ALA A 66 3.22 -4.72 9.90
C ALA A 66 4.58 -5.26 10.37
N ARG A 67 4.55 -6.10 11.41
CA ARG A 67 5.76 -6.62 12.06
C ARG A 67 5.59 -8.07 12.45
N ASP A 68 6.68 -8.81 12.35
CA ASP A 68 6.84 -10.18 12.83
C ASP A 68 8.15 -10.26 13.62
N PRO A 69 8.09 -10.24 14.95
CA PRO A 69 9.28 -10.14 15.81
C PRO A 69 10.13 -11.42 15.86
N GLY A 70 9.66 -12.54 15.30
CA GLY A 70 10.28 -13.87 15.42
C GLY A 70 9.76 -14.69 16.59
#